data_AF-A0A3D5VCH5-F1
#
_entry.id   AF-A0A3D5VCH5-F1
#
_cell.length_a   1.000
_cell.length_b   1.000
_cell.length_c   1.000
_cell.angle_alpha   90.00
_cell.angle_beta   90.00
_cell.angle_gamma   90.00
#
_symmetry.space_group_name_H-M   'P 1'
#
loop_
_entity.id
_entity.type
_entity.pdbx_description
1 polymer ?
#
loop_
_entity_poly.entity_id
_entity_poly.type
_entity_poly.pdbx_seq_one_letter_code
_entity_poly.pdbx_strand_id
1 'polypeptide(L)'
;NFVEGDPNSGAGIMVGGSSSNPIITKNEITGNFCAVFLNQDATANLGNLNNDSDEDDGENYFHDNVDGSGFNWSIYNFSSQDVMAENNQWDSNDNTEIAETIFDGEDNSSYGIVDFEPILVVDNDSENVVLPIDAIQNYPNPFNPTTTIEFNLLHNSQVEIVIYNSKGQKIKNWPSQYREKGKQQVVWNGVNNSGQPVASGVYFFKIQTPTISQTDKMLLIK
;
A
#
# COMPACT_ATOMS: atom_id res chain seq x y z
N ASN A 1 14.78 21.31 -6.06
CA ASN A 1 15.21 21.01 -7.45
C ASN A 1 15.63 19.56 -7.47
N PHE A 2 14.77 18.69 -7.99
CA PHE A 2 14.89 17.24 -7.89
C PHE A 2 15.93 16.68 -8.88
N VAL A 3 16.78 15.75 -8.45
CA VAL A 3 17.82 15.10 -9.25
C VAL A 3 17.80 13.59 -8.97
N GLU A 4 17.76 12.78 -10.02
CA GLU A 4 17.79 11.32 -9.95
C GLU A 4 19.15 10.83 -9.40
N GLY A 5 19.11 10.02 -8.34
CA GLY A 5 20.31 9.58 -7.61
C GLY A 5 20.85 10.58 -6.58
N ASP A 6 20.16 11.72 -6.37
CA ASP A 6 20.44 12.68 -5.28
C ASP A 6 19.34 12.58 -4.20
N PRO A 7 19.68 12.07 -3.00
CA PRO A 7 18.74 11.96 -1.88
C PRO A 7 18.26 13.33 -1.32
N ASN A 8 18.80 14.46 -1.78
CA ASN A 8 18.28 15.80 -1.43
C ASN A 8 17.22 16.34 -2.42
N SER A 9 16.61 15.47 -3.23
CA SER A 9 15.77 15.90 -4.35
C SER A 9 14.39 16.42 -3.93
N GLY A 10 13.74 15.89 -2.88
CA GLY A 10 12.64 16.56 -2.15
C GLY A 10 11.49 15.65 -1.68
N ALA A 11 10.54 16.24 -0.96
CA ALA A 11 9.32 15.56 -0.51
C ALA A 11 8.15 15.77 -1.48
N GLY A 12 7.19 14.85 -1.51
CA GLY A 12 5.95 15.01 -2.28
C GLY A 12 5.19 16.26 -1.86
N ILE A 13 5.08 16.46 -0.55
CA ILE A 13 4.60 17.71 0.06
C ILE A 13 5.65 18.20 1.06
N MET A 14 6.00 19.48 0.97
CA MET A 14 6.84 20.15 1.96
C MET A 14 6.03 21.26 2.64
N VAL A 15 5.93 21.20 3.96
CA VAL A 15 5.26 22.21 4.79
C VAL A 15 6.32 22.99 5.55
N GLY A 16 6.23 24.31 5.53
CA GLY A 16 7.20 25.18 6.20
C GLY A 16 6.59 26.49 6.66
N GLY A 17 7.14 27.05 7.74
CA GLY A 17 6.72 28.32 8.30
C GLY A 17 5.80 28.16 9.51
N SER A 18 6.00 29.00 10.51
CA SER A 18 5.35 28.94 11.83
C SER A 18 3.85 29.25 11.85
N SER A 19 3.28 29.66 10.73
CA SER A 19 1.83 29.86 10.55
C SER A 19 1.18 28.82 9.64
N SER A 20 1.95 27.85 9.17
CA SER A 20 1.47 26.83 8.24
C SER A 20 0.76 25.72 9.01
N ASN A 21 -0.51 25.52 8.70
CA ASN A 21 -1.33 24.41 9.17
C ASN A 21 -2.30 23.98 8.05
N PRO A 22 -1.79 23.43 6.93
CA PRO A 22 -2.65 22.98 5.84
C PRO A 22 -3.42 21.72 6.25
N ILE A 23 -4.65 21.61 5.74
CA ILE A 23 -5.38 20.35 5.69
C ILE A 23 -4.98 19.66 4.38
N ILE A 24 -4.46 18.44 4.51
CA ILE A 24 -4.00 17.61 3.40
C ILE A 24 -4.79 16.31 3.52
N THR A 25 -5.82 16.16 2.70
CA THR A 25 -6.70 14.99 2.69
C THR A 25 -6.96 14.52 1.27
N LYS A 26 -7.25 13.23 1.09
CA LYS A 26 -7.67 12.63 -0.19
C LYS A 26 -6.63 12.77 -1.32
N ASN A 27 -5.34 12.71 -0.99
CA ASN A 27 -4.23 12.77 -1.96
C ASN A 27 -3.57 11.40 -2.14
N GLU A 28 -3.07 11.10 -3.34
CA GLU A 28 -2.11 10.00 -3.58
C GLU A 28 -0.71 10.61 -3.70
N ILE A 29 0.20 10.22 -2.81
CA ILE A 29 1.56 10.77 -2.73
C ILE A 29 2.54 9.61 -2.86
N THR A 30 3.26 9.58 -3.98
CA THR A 30 4.11 8.44 -4.36
C THR A 30 5.31 8.85 -5.21
N GLY A 31 6.35 8.01 -5.21
CA GLY A 31 7.54 8.15 -6.05
C GLY A 31 8.49 9.27 -5.63
N ASN A 32 8.37 9.75 -4.38
CA ASN A 32 9.25 10.78 -3.80
C ASN A 32 10.29 10.14 -2.88
N PHE A 33 11.26 10.93 -2.43
CA PHE A 33 12.17 10.48 -1.36
C PHE A 33 11.42 10.29 -0.04
N CYS A 34 10.46 11.18 0.23
CA CYS A 34 9.57 11.16 1.39
C CYS A 34 8.21 11.72 0.96
N ALA A 35 7.12 11.18 1.50
CA ALA A 35 5.78 11.65 1.13
C ALA A 35 5.53 13.07 1.67
N VAL A 36 5.64 13.27 2.98
CA VAL A 36 5.41 14.58 3.63
C VAL A 36 6.59 14.97 4.50
N PHE A 37 7.14 16.17 4.26
CA PHE A 37 8.21 16.73 5.08
C PHE A 37 7.75 18.03 5.75
N LEU A 38 7.85 18.09 7.07
CA LEU A 38 7.58 19.29 7.85
C LEU A 38 8.89 19.94 8.31
N ASN A 39 9.12 21.18 7.91
CA ASN A 39 10.23 21.99 8.41
C ASN A 39 9.95 22.49 9.83
N GLN A 40 10.99 23.05 10.45
CA GLN A 40 10.91 23.65 11.78
C GLN A 40 9.71 24.61 11.91
N ASP A 41 8.97 24.42 13.01
CA ASP A 41 7.79 25.18 13.42
C ASP A 41 6.54 25.03 12.52
N ALA A 42 6.56 24.17 11.50
CA ALA A 42 5.38 23.86 10.71
C ALA A 42 4.50 22.80 11.39
N THR A 43 3.20 22.78 11.08
CA THR A 43 2.32 21.64 11.38
C THR A 43 1.45 21.38 10.14
N ALA A 44 0.74 20.26 10.14
CA ALA A 44 -0.27 19.93 9.14
C ALA A 44 -1.33 19.03 9.78
N ASN A 45 -2.53 19.08 9.20
CA ASN A 45 -3.55 18.08 9.44
C ASN A 45 -3.62 17.16 8.22
N LEU A 46 -3.08 15.96 8.38
CA LEU A 46 -3.13 14.86 7.40
C LEU A 46 -4.30 13.91 7.69
N GLY A 47 -5.10 14.17 8.73
CA GLY A 47 -6.19 13.33 9.19
C GLY A 47 -6.48 13.55 10.66
N ASN A 48 -7.69 13.98 11.01
CA ASN A 48 -8.12 14.25 12.38
C ASN A 48 -9.59 13.86 12.61
N LEU A 49 -9.80 12.62 13.05
CA LEU A 49 -11.10 12.04 13.40
C LEU A 49 -11.68 12.59 14.71
N ASN A 50 -10.90 13.36 15.47
CA ASN A 50 -11.33 13.90 16.77
C ASN A 50 -12.23 15.13 16.66
N ASN A 51 -12.95 15.28 15.55
CA ASN A 51 -13.85 16.39 15.30
C ASN A 51 -15.07 15.99 14.43
N ASP A 52 -16.05 16.88 14.28
CA ASP A 52 -17.32 16.59 13.57
C ASP A 52 -17.24 16.82 12.04
N SER A 53 -16.11 17.25 11.50
CA SER A 53 -15.90 17.56 10.08
C SER A 53 -15.24 16.38 9.37
N ASP A 54 -15.83 15.95 8.26
CA ASP A 54 -15.32 14.89 7.38
C ASP A 54 -14.37 15.43 6.29
N GLU A 55 -14.13 16.75 6.27
CA GLU A 55 -13.26 17.40 5.29
C GLU A 55 -11.77 17.21 5.62
N ASP A 56 -11.46 16.94 6.90
CA ASP A 56 -10.11 16.78 7.43
C ASP A 56 -9.79 15.38 7.99
N ASP A 57 -10.63 14.38 7.68
CA ASP A 57 -10.50 12.97 8.09
C ASP A 57 -9.45 12.15 7.30
N GLY A 58 -8.44 12.79 6.72
CA GLY A 58 -7.32 12.09 6.09
C GLY A 58 -7.65 11.50 4.72
N GLU A 59 -7.70 10.17 4.61
CA GLU A 59 -7.83 9.43 3.34
C GLU A 59 -6.70 9.71 2.33
N ASN A 60 -5.51 10.12 2.80
CA ASN A 60 -4.34 10.17 1.93
C ASN A 60 -3.81 8.76 1.69
N TYR A 61 -3.14 8.59 0.56
CA TYR A 61 -2.44 7.36 0.22
C TYR A 61 -0.95 7.62 0.03
N PHE A 62 -0.16 7.23 1.02
CA PHE A 62 1.30 7.28 0.97
C PHE A 62 1.82 5.92 0.50
N HIS A 63 2.44 5.87 -0.68
CA HIS A 63 3.07 4.64 -1.16
C HIS A 63 4.29 4.85 -2.03
N ASP A 64 5.22 3.90 -2.04
CA ASP A 64 6.44 3.92 -2.87
C ASP A 64 7.25 5.24 -2.73
N ASN A 65 7.29 5.85 -1.54
CA ASN A 65 8.12 7.03 -1.27
C ASN A 65 9.48 6.59 -0.73
N VAL A 66 10.31 6.07 -1.63
CA VAL A 66 11.56 5.39 -1.28
C VAL A 66 12.79 6.26 -1.48
N ASP A 67 13.71 6.19 -0.52
CA ASP A 67 15.02 6.82 -0.62
C ASP A 67 15.99 6.06 -1.54
N GLY A 68 17.20 6.61 -1.72
CA GLY A 68 18.24 5.99 -2.53
C GLY A 68 18.75 4.63 -2.04
N SER A 69 18.38 4.21 -0.82
CA SER A 69 18.66 2.88 -0.27
C SER A 69 17.51 1.89 -0.50
N GLY A 70 16.34 2.38 -0.92
CA GLY A 70 15.11 1.61 -1.07
C GLY A 70 14.27 1.53 0.20
N PHE A 71 14.57 2.36 1.21
CA PHE A 71 13.77 2.47 2.43
C PHE A 71 12.64 3.48 2.23
N ASN A 72 11.46 3.21 2.80
CA ASN A 72 10.26 4.03 2.63
C ASN A 72 10.15 5.12 3.71
N TRP A 73 9.80 6.35 3.30
CA TRP A 73 9.60 7.48 4.20
C TRP A 73 8.22 8.10 3.98
N SER A 74 7.27 7.79 4.86
CA SER A 74 5.91 8.31 4.79
C SER A 74 5.87 9.76 5.27
N ILE A 75 6.28 10.02 6.51
CA ILE A 75 6.27 11.37 7.10
C ILE A 75 7.60 11.63 7.78
N TYR A 76 8.14 12.82 7.53
CA TYR A 76 9.33 13.32 8.21
C TYR A 76 8.98 14.61 8.94
N ASN A 77 8.76 14.53 10.25
CA ASN A 77 8.42 15.66 11.09
C ASN A 77 9.68 16.27 11.72
N PHE A 78 10.27 17.26 11.06
CA PHE A 78 11.38 18.05 11.59
C PHE A 78 10.88 19.30 12.36
N SER A 79 9.61 19.31 12.78
CA SER A 79 8.98 20.37 13.56
C SER A 79 8.81 19.97 15.02
N SER A 80 8.71 20.97 15.89
CA SER A 80 8.33 20.78 17.30
C SER A 80 6.82 20.62 17.50
N GLN A 81 6.03 20.77 16.43
CA GLN A 81 4.57 20.66 16.47
C GLN A 81 4.14 19.24 16.13
N ASP A 82 3.09 18.78 16.80
CA ASP A 82 2.45 17.51 16.50
C ASP A 82 1.74 17.58 15.14
N VAL A 83 1.57 16.41 14.53
CA VAL A 83 0.91 16.23 13.25
C VAL A 83 -0.15 15.16 13.44
N MET A 84 -1.40 15.49 13.09
CA MET A 84 -2.48 14.50 13.04
C MET A 84 -2.45 13.85 11.66
N ALA A 85 -2.34 12.52 11.62
CA ALA A 85 -2.24 11.71 10.42
C ALA A 85 -3.13 10.47 10.52
N GLU A 86 -4.31 10.62 11.11
CA GLU A 86 -5.29 9.56 11.27
C GLU A 86 -5.95 9.19 9.93
N ASN A 87 -6.51 7.99 9.85
CA ASN A 87 -7.31 7.50 8.73
C ASN A 87 -6.61 7.59 7.35
N ASN A 88 -5.31 7.31 7.28
CA ASN A 88 -4.54 7.33 6.03
C ASN A 88 -4.16 5.93 5.56
N GLN A 89 -4.02 5.74 4.25
CA GLN A 89 -3.46 4.55 3.63
C GLN A 89 -1.94 4.65 3.60
N TRP A 90 -1.26 3.63 4.11
CA TRP A 90 0.20 3.53 4.17
C TRP A 90 0.67 2.30 3.36
N ASP A 91 1.98 2.15 3.17
CA ASP A 91 2.58 0.94 2.55
C ASP A 91 2.44 -0.33 3.41
N SER A 92 2.05 -0.19 4.69
CA SER A 92 1.73 -1.29 5.58
C SER A 92 0.43 -1.03 6.36
N ASN A 93 -0.16 -2.09 6.90
CA ASN A 93 -1.26 -2.00 7.88
C ASN A 93 -0.80 -2.40 9.30
N ASP A 94 0.48 -2.76 9.48
CA ASP A 94 1.05 -3.02 10.81
C ASP A 94 1.56 -1.70 11.39
N ASN A 95 1.03 -1.29 12.54
CA ASN A 95 1.41 -0.03 13.18
C ASN A 95 2.91 0.06 13.47
N THR A 96 3.57 -1.07 13.73
CA THR A 96 5.03 -1.11 13.95
C THR A 96 5.76 -0.78 12.67
N GLU A 97 5.36 -1.40 11.55
CA GLU A 97 5.96 -1.15 10.23
C GLU A 97 5.67 0.28 9.75
N ILE A 98 4.48 0.82 10.04
CA ILE A 98 4.15 2.22 9.70
C ILE A 98 5.02 3.19 10.51
N ALA A 99 5.12 2.97 11.82
CA ALA A 99 5.95 3.80 12.70
C ALA A 99 7.41 3.82 12.24
N GLU A 100 7.96 2.71 11.73
CA GLU A 100 9.32 2.67 11.17
C GLU A 100 9.50 3.59 9.94
N THR A 101 8.42 3.94 9.22
CA THR A 101 8.46 4.84 8.05
C THR A 101 8.22 6.32 8.39
N ILE A 102 7.98 6.61 9.66
CA ILE A 102 7.72 7.95 10.18
C ILE A 102 8.92 8.37 11.02
N PHE A 103 9.42 9.59 10.81
CA PHE A 103 10.44 10.18 11.67
C PHE A 103 9.82 11.32 12.48
N ASP A 104 9.77 11.20 13.80
CA ASP A 104 9.05 12.13 14.66
C ASP A 104 9.58 12.24 16.11
N GLY A 105 8.72 12.67 17.03
CA GLY A 105 8.99 12.77 18.46
C GLY A 105 9.38 11.46 19.17
N GLU A 106 8.96 10.29 18.68
CA GLU A 106 9.34 8.99 19.24
C GLU A 106 10.80 8.64 18.91
N ASP A 107 11.28 9.03 17.73
CA ASP A 107 12.70 8.91 17.36
C ASP A 107 13.58 9.98 18.02
N ASN A 108 13.04 11.20 18.15
CA ASN A 108 13.73 12.32 18.75
C ASN A 108 12.74 13.28 19.44
N SER A 109 12.78 13.28 20.77
CA SER A 109 11.92 14.08 21.65
C SER A 109 12.02 15.61 21.52
N SER A 110 12.86 16.13 20.61
CA SER A 110 12.86 17.54 20.22
C SER A 110 11.78 17.89 19.18
N TYR A 111 11.19 16.88 18.54
CA TYR A 111 10.15 17.02 17.53
C TYR A 111 8.78 16.65 18.09
N GLY A 112 7.73 17.13 17.43
CA GLY A 112 6.36 16.72 17.73
C GLY A 112 6.08 15.30 17.26
N ILE A 113 5.12 14.65 17.89
CA ILE A 113 4.69 13.30 17.49
C ILE A 113 3.81 13.37 16.26
N VAL A 114 3.86 12.34 15.44
CA VAL A 114 2.87 12.09 14.38
C VAL A 114 1.86 11.12 14.96
N ASP A 115 0.67 11.65 15.27
CA ASP A 115 -0.45 10.83 15.71
C ASP A 115 -1.09 10.18 14.49
N PHE A 116 -0.70 8.95 14.18
CA PHE A 116 -1.14 8.25 12.98
C PHE A 116 -2.10 7.12 13.31
N GLU A 117 -3.08 6.96 12.43
CA GLU A 117 -3.90 5.77 12.35
C GLU A 117 -3.98 5.29 10.88
N PRO A 118 -3.84 3.98 10.63
CA PRO A 118 -4.18 3.42 9.33
C PRO A 118 -5.64 3.72 8.98
N ILE A 119 -5.97 3.71 7.68
CA ILE A 119 -7.32 3.95 7.21
C ILE A 119 -8.32 3.05 7.95
N LEU A 120 -9.33 3.68 8.55
CA LEU A 120 -10.41 2.96 9.21
C LEU A 120 -11.28 2.34 8.12
N VAL A 121 -11.04 1.06 7.84
CA VAL A 121 -11.95 0.29 6.99
C VAL A 121 -13.20 -0.01 7.80
N VAL A 122 -14.16 0.92 7.78
CA VAL A 122 -15.47 0.70 8.40
C VAL A 122 -16.24 -0.30 7.55
N ASP A 123 -16.15 -1.58 7.91
CA ASP A 123 -17.25 -2.49 7.64
C ASP A 123 -18.35 -2.16 8.65
N ASN A 124 -19.56 -1.83 8.18
CA ASN A 124 -20.67 -1.35 9.00
C ASN A 124 -21.16 -2.36 10.06
N ASP A 125 -20.50 -3.51 10.22
CA ASP A 125 -20.91 -4.60 11.11
C ASP A 125 -19.79 -5.22 11.99
N SER A 126 -18.52 -4.77 11.96
CA SER A 126 -17.53 -5.24 12.97
C SER A 126 -16.23 -4.44 13.08
N GLU A 127 -15.79 -4.18 14.32
CA GLU A 127 -14.46 -3.65 14.72
C GLU A 127 -13.28 -4.61 14.39
N ASN A 128 -13.14 -5.06 13.14
CA ASN A 128 -11.96 -5.81 12.70
C ASN A 128 -11.32 -5.14 11.48
N VAL A 129 -10.00 -4.96 11.55
CA VAL A 129 -9.16 -4.54 10.43
C VAL A 129 -9.32 -5.55 9.29
N VAL A 130 -9.99 -5.18 8.20
CA VAL A 130 -10.17 -6.05 7.04
C VAL A 130 -9.14 -5.72 5.98
N LEU A 131 -8.32 -6.71 5.61
CA LEU A 131 -7.37 -6.62 4.51
C LEU A 131 -8.12 -6.20 3.21
N PRO A 132 -7.57 -5.32 2.35
CA PRO A 132 -8.08 -4.99 1.00
C PRO A 132 -8.60 -6.15 0.15
N ILE A 133 -8.14 -7.37 0.45
CA ILE A 133 -8.63 -8.62 -0.10
C ILE A 133 -9.00 -9.56 1.06
N ASP A 134 -10.28 -9.92 1.19
CA ASP A 134 -10.84 -10.71 2.30
C ASP A 134 -11.12 -12.19 1.95
N ALA A 135 -11.15 -12.53 0.66
CA ALA A 135 -11.33 -13.90 0.19
C ALA A 135 -10.41 -14.14 -1.01
N ILE A 136 -9.44 -15.04 -0.89
CA ILE A 136 -8.59 -15.49 -2.00
C ILE A 136 -8.67 -17.01 -2.09
N GLN A 137 -8.89 -17.52 -3.30
CA GLN A 137 -8.87 -18.94 -3.56
C GLN A 137 -8.56 -19.24 -5.02
N ASN A 138 -8.13 -20.47 -5.28
CA ASN A 138 -8.13 -21.01 -6.63
C ASN A 138 -8.90 -22.32 -6.69
N TYR A 139 -9.83 -22.46 -7.65
CA TYR A 139 -10.61 -23.67 -7.82
C TYR A 139 -10.79 -24.06 -9.30
N PRO A 140 -10.67 -25.35 -9.63
CA PRO A 140 -10.24 -26.45 -8.74
C PRO A 140 -8.77 -26.32 -8.29
N ASN A 141 -8.40 -26.97 -7.19
CA ASN A 141 -7.02 -27.17 -6.74
C ASN A 141 -6.96 -28.50 -5.96
N PRO A 142 -6.33 -29.57 -6.47
CA PRO A 142 -5.54 -29.63 -7.71
C PRO A 142 -6.37 -29.44 -8.99
N PHE A 143 -5.74 -29.07 -10.10
CA PHE A 143 -6.43 -28.74 -11.36
C PHE A 143 -5.82 -29.37 -12.61
N ASN A 144 -6.62 -29.53 -13.67
CA ASN A 144 -6.21 -30.08 -14.96
C ASN A 144 -6.95 -29.44 -16.16
N PRO A 145 -6.26 -28.73 -17.07
CA PRO A 145 -5.14 -27.84 -16.82
C PRO A 145 -5.63 -26.45 -16.38
N THR A 146 -6.92 -26.28 -16.09
CA THR A 146 -7.56 -24.98 -15.84
C THR A 146 -7.97 -24.81 -14.38
N THR A 147 -7.61 -23.67 -13.78
CA THR A 147 -8.09 -23.21 -12.48
C THR A 147 -8.56 -21.76 -12.58
N THR A 148 -9.52 -21.38 -11.75
CA THR A 148 -9.97 -19.99 -11.60
C THR A 148 -9.41 -19.46 -10.30
N ILE A 149 -8.61 -18.40 -10.39
CA ILE A 149 -8.17 -17.60 -9.24
C ILE A 149 -9.29 -16.59 -8.98
N GLU A 150 -9.87 -16.65 -7.81
CA GLU A 150 -10.95 -15.78 -7.36
C GLU A 150 -10.49 -14.98 -6.15
N PHE A 151 -10.78 -13.69 -6.17
CA PHE A 151 -10.51 -12.79 -5.07
C PHE A 151 -11.59 -11.72 -4.93
N ASN A 152 -11.83 -11.22 -3.72
CA ASN A 152 -12.78 -10.13 -3.50
C ASN A 152 -12.03 -8.85 -3.12
N LEU A 153 -12.21 -7.79 -3.89
CA LEU A 153 -11.63 -6.47 -3.60
C LEU A 153 -12.59 -5.67 -2.73
N LEU A 154 -12.12 -5.14 -1.60
CA LEU A 154 -12.97 -4.31 -0.74
C LEU A 154 -13.14 -2.88 -1.28
N HIS A 155 -12.18 -2.41 -2.08
CA HIS A 155 -12.19 -1.10 -2.73
C HIS A 155 -11.61 -1.19 -4.14
N ASN A 156 -11.83 -0.15 -4.94
CA ASN A 156 -11.23 -0.08 -6.26
C ASN A 156 -9.71 0.02 -6.13
N SER A 157 -8.96 -0.78 -6.88
CA SER A 157 -7.50 -0.84 -6.76
C SER A 157 -6.84 -1.21 -8.08
N GLN A 158 -5.57 -0.83 -8.24
CA GLN A 158 -4.69 -1.48 -9.19
C GLN A 158 -4.41 -2.91 -8.73
N VAL A 159 -4.43 -3.87 -9.65
CA VAL A 159 -4.17 -5.28 -9.33
C VAL A 159 -3.25 -5.89 -10.39
N GLU A 160 -2.08 -6.37 -9.97
CA GLU A 160 -1.22 -7.28 -10.73
C GLU A 160 -1.41 -8.71 -10.22
N ILE A 161 -1.45 -9.67 -11.14
CA ILE A 161 -1.49 -11.10 -10.79
C ILE A 161 -0.34 -11.81 -11.49
N VAL A 162 0.48 -12.52 -10.74
CA VAL A 162 1.67 -13.21 -11.26
C VAL A 162 1.67 -14.66 -10.81
N ILE A 163 1.98 -15.57 -11.72
CA ILE A 163 2.17 -17.00 -11.43
C ILE A 163 3.66 -17.33 -11.50
N TYR A 164 4.14 -18.00 -10.46
CA TYR A 164 5.51 -18.47 -10.32
C TYR A 164 5.56 -19.99 -10.25
N ASN A 165 6.68 -20.57 -10.71
CA ASN A 165 6.98 -21.97 -10.41
C ASN A 165 7.69 -22.12 -9.05
N SER A 166 7.97 -23.36 -8.64
CA SER A 166 8.67 -23.67 -7.38
C SER A 166 10.10 -23.11 -7.27
N LYS A 167 10.68 -22.62 -8.36
CA LYS A 167 11.99 -21.95 -8.39
C LYS A 167 11.88 -20.42 -8.33
N GLY A 168 10.67 -19.87 -8.15
CA GLY A 168 10.44 -18.42 -8.16
C GLY A 168 10.49 -17.78 -9.54
N GLN A 169 10.46 -18.55 -10.63
CA GLN A 169 10.48 -18.01 -11.99
C GLN A 169 9.06 -17.60 -12.40
N LYS A 170 8.91 -16.37 -12.93
CA LYS A 170 7.64 -15.89 -13.49
C LYS A 170 7.23 -16.76 -14.69
N ILE A 171 6.02 -17.30 -14.65
CA ILE A 171 5.44 -18.19 -15.67
C ILE A 171 4.40 -17.45 -16.49
N LYS A 172 3.47 -16.76 -15.82
CA LYS A 172 2.35 -16.03 -16.41
C LYS A 172 2.13 -14.77 -15.58
N ASN A 173 1.76 -13.67 -16.21
CA ASN A 173 1.24 -12.52 -15.48
C ASN A 173 0.06 -11.87 -16.19
N TRP A 174 -0.81 -11.27 -15.41
CA TRP A 174 -1.74 -10.24 -15.82
C TRP A 174 -1.18 -8.94 -15.26
N PRO A 175 -0.79 -7.99 -16.12
CA PRO A 175 -0.16 -6.75 -15.69
C PRO A 175 -1.11 -5.94 -14.80
N SER A 176 -0.54 -5.01 -14.04
CA SER A 176 -1.30 -4.11 -13.17
C SER A 176 -2.43 -3.43 -13.94
N GLN A 177 -3.66 -3.61 -13.48
CA GLN A 177 -4.87 -3.02 -14.06
C GLN A 177 -5.81 -2.55 -12.96
N TYR A 178 -6.46 -1.41 -13.20
CA TYR A 178 -7.52 -0.89 -12.34
C TYR A 178 -8.70 -1.86 -12.34
N ARG A 179 -9.16 -2.25 -11.16
CA ARG A 179 -10.33 -3.10 -10.95
C ARG A 179 -11.24 -2.46 -9.92
N GLU A 180 -12.53 -2.52 -10.18
CA GLU A 180 -13.55 -2.06 -9.25
C GLU A 180 -13.69 -3.03 -8.07
N LYS A 181 -14.17 -2.50 -6.94
CA LYS A 181 -14.51 -3.28 -5.76
C LYS A 181 -15.47 -4.43 -6.09
N GLY A 182 -15.42 -5.47 -5.27
CA GLY A 182 -16.23 -6.67 -5.36
C GLY A 182 -15.47 -7.85 -5.95
N LYS A 183 -16.25 -8.85 -6.35
CA LYS A 183 -15.75 -10.17 -6.74
C LYS A 183 -15.02 -10.13 -8.08
N GLN A 184 -13.75 -10.53 -8.06
CA GLN A 184 -12.85 -10.61 -9.22
C GLN A 184 -12.46 -12.05 -9.51
N GLN A 185 -12.25 -12.35 -10.80
CA GLN A 185 -11.82 -13.68 -11.25
C GLN A 185 -10.82 -13.58 -12.40
N VAL A 186 -9.86 -14.48 -12.40
CA VAL A 186 -8.91 -14.69 -13.50
C VAL A 186 -8.71 -16.18 -13.72
N VAL A 187 -8.73 -16.61 -14.98
CA VAL A 187 -8.58 -18.01 -15.36
C VAL A 187 -7.14 -18.29 -15.82
N TRP A 188 -6.52 -19.31 -15.23
CA TRP A 188 -5.26 -19.85 -15.72
C TRP A 188 -5.47 -21.24 -16.31
N ASN A 189 -5.07 -21.43 -17.57
CA ASN A 189 -5.19 -22.66 -18.34
C ASN A 189 -3.88 -23.49 -18.40
N GLY A 190 -2.95 -23.26 -17.46
CA GLY A 190 -1.71 -24.04 -17.37
C GLY A 190 -0.73 -23.78 -18.53
N VAL A 191 -0.68 -22.54 -19.02
CA VAL A 191 0.28 -22.05 -20.03
C VAL A 191 1.10 -20.87 -19.51
N ASN A 192 2.28 -20.65 -20.10
CA ASN A 192 3.13 -19.49 -19.81
C ASN A 192 2.72 -18.24 -20.62
N ASN A 193 3.45 -17.13 -20.47
CA ASN A 193 3.20 -15.91 -21.23
C ASN A 193 3.30 -16.07 -22.76
N SER A 194 4.11 -17.01 -23.24
CA SER A 194 4.23 -17.35 -24.67
C SER A 194 3.12 -18.29 -25.17
N GLY A 195 2.13 -18.61 -24.33
CA GLY A 195 1.04 -19.53 -24.66
C GLY A 195 1.43 -21.01 -24.68
N GLN A 196 2.64 -21.35 -24.21
CA GLN A 196 3.12 -22.73 -24.18
C GLN A 196 2.68 -23.45 -22.90
N PRO A 197 2.20 -24.71 -23.00
CA PRO A 197 1.85 -25.51 -21.84
C PRO A 197 3.01 -25.68 -20.87
N VAL A 198 2.75 -25.54 -19.57
CA VAL A 198 3.74 -25.86 -18.52
C VAL A 198 3.55 -27.27 -17.97
N ALA A 199 4.61 -27.81 -17.36
CA ALA A 199 4.64 -29.15 -16.79
C ALA A 199 3.78 -29.28 -15.51
N SER A 200 3.30 -30.48 -15.20
CA SER A 200 2.66 -30.80 -13.92
C SER A 200 3.59 -30.45 -12.75
N GLY A 201 3.05 -29.93 -11.66
CA GLY A 201 3.84 -29.50 -10.51
C GLY A 201 3.19 -28.42 -9.66
N VAL A 202 3.96 -27.95 -8.68
CA VAL A 202 3.57 -26.88 -7.77
C VAL A 202 3.85 -25.52 -8.39
N TYR A 203 2.86 -24.65 -8.32
CA TYR A 203 2.92 -23.25 -8.72
C TYR A 203 2.41 -22.38 -7.59
N PHE A 204 2.73 -21.09 -7.65
CA PHE A 204 2.22 -20.09 -6.73
C PHE A 204 1.62 -18.96 -7.54
N PHE A 205 0.41 -18.53 -7.23
CA PHE A 205 -0.07 -17.24 -7.73
C PHE A 205 0.13 -16.20 -6.65
N LYS A 206 0.44 -14.99 -7.08
CA LYS A 206 0.61 -13.81 -6.26
C LYS A 206 -0.34 -12.75 -6.79
N ILE A 207 -1.19 -12.22 -5.91
CA ILE A 207 -2.03 -11.05 -6.18
C ILE A 207 -1.37 -9.88 -5.48
N GLN A 208 -1.05 -8.84 -6.24
CA GLN A 208 -0.45 -7.63 -5.75
C GLN A 208 -1.39 -6.47 -6.04
N THR A 209 -1.82 -5.85 -4.97
CA THR A 209 -2.31 -4.47 -4.98
C THR A 209 -1.16 -3.59 -4.49
N PRO A 210 -1.32 -2.26 -4.57
CA PRO A 210 -0.36 -1.34 -4.00
C PRO A 210 -0.08 -1.59 -2.49
N THR A 211 -1.08 -1.99 -1.69
CA THR A 211 -0.94 -2.18 -0.23
C THR A 211 -0.84 -3.63 0.23
N ILE A 212 -1.21 -4.59 -0.62
CA ILE A 212 -1.22 -6.02 -0.26
C ILE A 212 -0.56 -6.88 -1.33
N SER A 213 0.24 -7.82 -0.85
CA SER A 213 0.77 -8.92 -1.62
C SER A 213 0.37 -10.26 -0.97
N GLN A 214 -0.66 -10.92 -1.50
CA GLN A 214 -1.03 -12.27 -1.08
C GLN A 214 -0.54 -13.32 -2.08
N THR A 215 -0.04 -14.45 -1.57
CA THR A 215 0.49 -15.55 -2.38
C THR A 215 -0.13 -16.86 -1.93
N ASP A 216 -0.59 -17.65 -2.89
CA ASP A 216 -1.20 -18.94 -2.61
C ASP A 216 -0.71 -20.06 -3.54
N LYS A 217 -0.74 -21.28 -3.03
CA LYS A 217 -0.16 -22.47 -3.67
C LYS A 217 -1.18 -23.22 -4.52
N MET A 218 -0.80 -23.56 -5.74
CA MET A 218 -1.60 -24.35 -6.69
C MET A 218 -0.88 -25.63 -7.11
N LEU A 219 -1.64 -26.71 -7.32
CA LEU A 219 -1.13 -27.98 -7.85
C LEU A 219 -1.72 -28.30 -9.23
N LEU A 220 -0.90 -28.22 -10.27
CA LEU A 220 -1.25 -28.64 -11.63
C LEU A 220 -1.00 -30.14 -11.80
N ILE A 221 -2.02 -30.88 -12.22
CA ILE A 221 -1.94 -32.30 -12.56
C ILE A 221 -2.43 -32.47 -13.99
N LYS A 222 -1.52 -32.69 -14.94
CA LYS A 222 -1.83 -33.14 -16.31
C LYS A 222 -1.54 -34.63 -16.45
#